data_AF-A3J9A2-F1
#
_entry.id   AF-A3J9A2-F1
#
_cell.length_a   1.000
_cell.length_b   1.000
_cell.length_c   1.000
_cell.angle_alpha   90.00
_cell.angle_beta   90.00
_cell.angle_gamma   90.00
#
_symmetry.space_group_name_H-M   'P 1'
#
loop_
_entity.id
_entity.type
_entity.pdbx_description
1 polymer ?
#
loop_
_entity_poly.entity_id
_entity_poly.type
_entity_poly.pdbx_seq_one_letter_code
_entity_poly.pdbx_strand_id
1 'polypeptide(L)' 'MYYSHSGFPGGIKSISFEKLIEKAPEQIIQKSVKGMLPKGPLGRAMFLKLKTYAGAEHPHAAQQPKELDI' A
#
# COMPACT_ATOMS: atom_id res chain seq x y z
N MET A 1 -13.20 7.26 -3.83
CA MET A 1 -13.45 7.07 -2.38
C MET A 1 -12.91 5.72 -1.96
N TYR A 2 -12.12 5.65 -0.90
CA TYR A 2 -11.67 4.40 -0.29
C TYR A 2 -12.56 4.07 0.90
N TYR A 3 -13.00 2.82 0.98
CA TYR A 3 -13.87 2.34 2.06
C TYR A 3 -13.13 1.34 2.93
N SER A 4 -13.45 1.35 4.22
CA SER A 4 -13.02 0.34 5.19
C SER A 4 -14.12 0.12 6.21
N HIS A 5 -14.18 -1.06 6.81
CA HIS A 5 -15.20 -1.41 7.79
C HIS A 5 -14.54 -1.91 9.07
N SER A 6 -14.99 -1.43 10.22
CA SER A 6 -14.47 -1.86 11.51
C SER A 6 -15.04 -3.20 12.00
N GLY A 7 -16.16 -3.66 11.42
CA GLY A 7 -16.86 -4.89 11.84
C GLY A 7 -18.07 -4.65 12.74
N PHE A 8 -18.28 -3.43 13.24
CA PHE A 8 -19.40 -3.06 14.10
C PHE A 8 -20.54 -2.37 13.31
N PRO A 9 -21.79 -2.40 13.79
CA PRO A 9 -22.88 -1.61 13.21
C PRO A 9 -22.51 -0.12 13.11
N GLY A 10 -22.69 0.49 11.93
CA GLY A 10 -22.27 1.87 11.66
C GLY A 10 -20.77 2.07 11.44
N GLY A 11 -19.98 0.99 11.36
CA GLY A 11 -18.52 1.01 11.29
C GLY A 11 -17.91 1.30 9.91
N ILE A 12 -18.69 1.80 8.95
CA ILE A 12 -18.20 2.14 7.60
C ILE A 12 -17.42 3.45 7.69
N LYS A 13 -16.16 3.41 7.27
CA LYS A 13 -15.28 4.59 7.12
C LYS A 13 -14.99 4.82 5.65
N SER A 14 -15.20 6.04 5.18
CA SER A 14 -14.85 6.48 3.84
C SER A 14 -13.78 7.58 3.90
N ILE A 15 -12.86 7.57 2.94
CA ILE A 15 -11.83 8.61 2.78
C ILE A 15 -11.64 8.94 1.30
N SER A 16 -11.58 10.24 0.97
CA SER A 16 -11.30 10.70 -0.39
C SER A 16 -9.83 10.44 -0.77
N PHE A 17 -9.53 10.51 -2.06
CA PHE A 17 -8.17 10.30 -2.56
C PHE A 17 -7.21 11.37 -2.05
N GLU A 18 -7.61 12.65 -2.16
CA GLU A 18 -6.85 13.81 -1.67
C GLU A 18 -6.46 13.66 -0.19
N LYS A 19 -7.45 13.37 0.66
CA LYS A 19 -7.22 13.17 2.11
C LYS A 19 -6.34 11.97 2.42
N LEU A 20 -6.36 10.93 1.57
CA LEU A 20 -5.52 9.75 1.76
C LEU A 20 -4.06 10.05 1.36
N ILE A 21 -3.83 10.84 0.29
CA ILE A 21 -2.49 11.30 -0.10
C ILE A 21 -1.86 12.11 1.04
N GLU A 22 -2.59 13.07 1.60
CA GLU A 22 -2.04 13.93 2.65
C GLU A 22 -1.71 13.14 3.92
N LYS A 23 -2.54 12.14 4.25
CA LYS A 23 -2.41 11.38 5.50
C LYS A 23 -1.39 10.24 5.42
N ALA A 24 -1.41 9.47 4.33
CA ALA A 24 -0.68 8.22 4.18
C ALA A 24 -0.54 7.85 2.69
N PRO A 25 0.32 8.58 1.95
CA PRO A 25 0.44 8.42 0.50
C PRO A 25 0.89 7.00 0.10
N GLU A 26 1.70 6.33 0.94
CA GLU A 26 2.17 4.96 0.72
C GLU A 26 1.02 3.94 0.63
N GLN A 27 -0.10 4.18 1.32
CA GLN A 27 -1.24 3.27 1.31
C GLN A 27 -1.94 3.20 -0.05
N ILE A 28 -1.82 4.23 -0.87
CA ILE A 28 -2.45 4.27 -2.20
C ILE A 28 -1.81 3.21 -3.08
N ILE A 29 -0.49 3.27 -3.21
CA ILE A 29 0.30 2.32 -4.01
C ILE A 29 0.13 0.91 -3.45
N GLN A 30 0.22 0.75 -2.12
CA GLN A 30 0.03 -0.55 -1.49
C GLN A 30 -1.34 -1.16 -1.79
N LYS A 31 -2.43 -0.38 -1.70
CA LYS A 31 -3.79 -0.87 -1.99
C LYS A 31 -3.94 -1.23 -3.47
N SER A 32 -3.40 -0.42 -4.37
CA SER A 32 -3.43 -0.69 -5.81
C SER A 32 -2.70 -1.99 -6.15
N VAL A 33 -1.45 -2.16 -5.71
CA VAL A 33 -0.66 -3.37 -5.98
C VAL A 33 -1.31 -4.61 -5.34
N LYS A 34 -1.79 -4.51 -4.09
CA LYS A 34 -2.52 -5.60 -3.43
C LYS A 34 -3.82 -5.98 -4.15
N GLY A 35 -4.45 -5.02 -4.82
CA GLY A 35 -5.61 -5.22 -5.68
C GLY A 35 -5.28 -6.10 -6.88
N MET A 36 -4.14 -5.84 -7.51
CA MET A 36 -3.65 -6.53 -8.72
C MET A 36 -3.03 -7.92 -8.46
N LEU A 37 -2.65 -8.22 -7.22
CA LEU A 37 -2.08 -9.52 -6.85
C LEU A 37 -3.14 -10.63 -6.67
N PRO A 38 -2.78 -11.91 -6.90
CA PRO A 38 -3.68 -13.04 -6.72
C PRO A 38 -4.18 -13.14 -5.28
N LYS A 39 -5.43 -13.55 -5.09
CA LYS A 39 -5.99 -13.75 -3.75
C LYS A 39 -5.54 -15.11 -3.20
N GLY A 40 -4.84 -15.11 -2.07
CA GLY A 40 -4.41 -16.34 -1.41
C GLY A 40 -3.14 -16.18 -0.56
N PRO A 41 -2.62 -17.27 0.03
CA PRO A 41 -1.37 -17.25 0.79
C PRO A 41 -0.18 -16.74 -0.03
N LEU A 42 -0.08 -17.17 -1.30
CA LEU A 42 0.99 -16.75 -2.20
C LEU A 42 0.96 -15.24 -2.47
N GLY A 43 -0.22 -14.69 -2.80
CA GLY A 43 -0.35 -13.25 -3.03
C GLY A 43 -0.03 -12.42 -1.78
N ARG A 44 -0.37 -12.91 -0.58
CA ARG A 44 0.05 -12.29 0.68
C ARG A 44 1.58 -12.31 0.83
N ALA A 45 2.23 -13.44 0.53
CA ALA A 45 3.69 -13.55 0.57
C ALA A 45 4.38 -12.63 -0.46
N MET A 46 3.81 -12.50 -1.67
CA MET A 46 4.30 -11.56 -2.69
C MET A 46 4.16 -10.11 -2.21
N PHE A 47 3.01 -9.75 -1.64
CA PHE A 47 2.75 -8.40 -1.15
C PHE A 47 3.76 -7.97 -0.07
N LEU A 48 4.20 -8.89 0.80
CA LEU A 48 5.18 -8.60 1.85
C LEU A 48 6.56 -8.15 1.31
N LYS A 49 6.89 -8.52 0.07
CA LYS A 49 8.13 -8.12 -0.61
C LYS A 49 8.10 -6.66 -1.07
N LEU A 50 6.91 -6.09 -1.27
CA LEU A 50 6.76 -4.68 -1.65
C LEU A 50 7.07 -3.79 -0.44
N LYS A 51 7.99 -2.84 -0.61
CA LYS A 51 8.33 -1.80 0.36
C LYS A 51 8.09 -0.45 -0.29
N THR A 52 7.15 0.33 0.26
CA THR A 52 6.76 1.63 -0.28
C THR A 52 6.98 2.68 0.79
N TYR A 53 7.60 3.78 0.41
CA TYR A 53 7.94 4.90 1.28
C TYR A 53 7.33 6.18 0.72
N ALA A 54 6.90 7.08 1.60
CA ALA A 54 6.33 8.36 1.20
C ALA A 54 7.39 9.36 0.71
N GLY A 55 8.63 9.23 1.19
CA GLY A 55 9.77 10.09 0.84
C GLY A 55 10.73 9.44 -0.15
N ALA A 56 11.78 10.17 -0.50
CA ALA A 56 12.80 9.73 -1.46
C ALA A 56 13.77 8.69 -0.90
N GLU A 57 13.81 8.48 0.42
CA GLU A 57 14.77 7.60 1.06
C GLU A 57 14.15 6.27 1.50
N HIS A 58 14.98 5.22 1.49
CA HIS A 58 14.64 3.90 2.01
C HIS A 58 15.78 3.34 2.88
N PRO A 59 15.49 2.55 3.93
CA PRO A 59 16.51 1.95 4.80
C PRO A 59 17.21 0.71 4.19
N HIS A 60 17.07 0.47 2.88
CA HIS A 60 17.49 -0.76 2.20
C HIS A 60 18.89 -0.72 1.57
N ALA A 61 19.81 0.06 2.15
CA ALA A 61 21.17 0.19 1.61
C ALA A 61 21.91 -1.17 1.54
N ALA A 62 21.69 -2.06 2.51
CA ALA A 62 22.34 -3.38 2.55
C ALA A 62 21.93 -4.30 1.39
N GLN A 63 20.77 -4.07 0.77
CA GLN A 63 20.25 -4.90 -0.32
C GLN A 63 20.78 -4.47 -1.70
N GLN A 64 21.53 -3.36 -1.77
CA GLN A 64 22.04 -2.78 -3.02
C GLN A 64 20.97 -2.71 -4.14
N PRO A 65 19.85 -2.02 -3.89
CA PRO A 65 18.79 -1.90 -4.89
C PRO A 65 19.32 -1.24 -6.16
N LYS A 66 18.94 -1.81 -7.30
CA LYS A 66 19.25 -1.26 -8.62
C LYS A 66 18.07 -0.43 -9.09
N GLU A 67 18.35 0.78 -9.58
CA GLU A 67 17.34 1.60 -10.23
C GLU A 67 16.86 0.91 -11.51
N LEU A 68 15.54 0.92 -11.71
CA LEU A 68 14.88 0.41 -12.90
C LEU A 68 14.09 1.56 -13.50
N ASP A 69 14.34 1.85 -14.78
CA ASP A 69 13.56 2.81 -15.56
C ASP A 69 12.43 2.04 -16.29
N ILE A 70 11.17 2.43 -16.08
CA ILE A 70 9.96 1.70 -16.51
C ILE A 70 8.99 2.65 -17.20
#